data_AF-A0A0M2GFI8-F1
#
_entry.id   AF-A0A0M2GFI8-F1
#
_cell.length_a   1.000
_cell.length_b   1.000
_cell.length_c   1.000
_cell.angle_alpha   90.00
_cell.angle_beta   90.00
_cell.angle_gamma   90.00
#
_symmetry.space_group_name_H-M   'P 1'
#
loop_
_entity.id
_entity.type
_entity.pdbx_description
1 polymer ?
#
loop_
_entity_poly.entity_id
_entity_poly.type
_entity_poly.pdbx_seq_one_letter_code
_entity_poly.pdbx_strand_id
1 'polypeptide(L)'
;MSAQRHHDLTEQAADTAIDQACRMLRLPTFRGQFSDLAEAAKRDQMSYKGFLAELLLAECDDRARSRSERRIKAAAFPDSQSWWRHTRTSSLPFLTLPRGPGSRACFRSRS
;
A
#
# COMPACT_ATOMS: atom_id res chain seq x y z
N MET A 1 10.53 -21.44 25.03
CA MET A 1 10.06 -22.10 23.78
C MET A 1 11.27 -22.26 22.87
N SER A 2 11.98 -23.39 23.00
CA SER A 2 13.10 -23.70 22.11
C SER A 2 12.53 -24.06 20.74
N ALA A 3 12.71 -23.18 19.76
CA ALA A 3 12.49 -23.54 18.37
C ALA A 3 13.45 -24.69 18.05
N GLN A 4 12.91 -25.88 17.79
CA GLN A 4 13.69 -27.01 17.34
C GLN A 4 14.42 -26.54 16.07
N ARG A 5 15.75 -26.46 16.13
CA ARG A 5 16.54 -26.00 14.98
C ARG A 5 16.47 -27.10 13.93
N HIS A 6 15.58 -26.94 12.96
CA HIS A 6 15.39 -27.82 11.81
C HIS A 6 16.57 -27.70 10.82
N HIS A 7 17.81 -27.83 11.31
CA HIS A 7 19.02 -27.62 10.50
C HIS A 7 19.26 -28.73 9.48
N ASP A 8 18.63 -29.90 9.65
CA ASP A 8 18.85 -31.08 8.80
C ASP A 8 17.68 -31.37 7.84
N LEU A 9 16.84 -30.38 7.53
CA LEU A 9 15.81 -30.56 6.50
C LEU A 9 16.44 -30.52 5.11
N THR A 10 16.18 -31.54 4.30
CA THR A 10 16.39 -31.47 2.85
C THR A 10 15.63 -30.27 2.27
N GLU A 11 16.14 -29.66 1.20
CA GLU A 11 15.51 -28.49 0.54
C GLU A 11 14.03 -28.74 0.21
N GLN A 12 13.69 -29.91 -0.32
CA GLN A 12 12.30 -30.31 -0.60
C GLN A 12 11.41 -30.40 0.65
N ALA A 13 11.98 -30.82 1.79
CA ALA A 13 11.27 -30.85 3.07
C ALA A 13 11.09 -29.44 3.64
N ALA A 14 12.05 -28.55 3.43
CA ALA A 14 11.93 -27.14 3.78
C ALA A 14 10.81 -26.46 2.96
N ASP A 15 10.75 -26.68 1.65
CA ASP A 15 9.69 -26.14 0.78
C ASP A 15 8.31 -26.61 1.22
N THR A 16 8.19 -27.91 1.52
CA THR A 16 6.93 -28.48 2.02
C THR A 16 6.54 -27.85 3.36
N ALA A 17 7.49 -27.68 4.28
CA ALA A 17 7.24 -27.03 5.57
C ALA A 17 6.82 -25.57 5.40
N ILE A 18 7.43 -24.84 4.46
CA ILE A 18 7.05 -23.46 4.10
C ILE A 18 5.63 -23.43 3.55
N ASP A 19 5.25 -24.29 2.58
CA ASP A 19 3.87 -24.35 2.05
C ASP A 19 2.85 -24.62 3.15
N GLN A 20 3.12 -25.59 4.04
CA GLN A 20 2.23 -25.90 5.17
C GLN A 20 2.11 -24.72 6.14
N ALA A 21 3.23 -24.09 6.52
CA ALA A 21 3.23 -22.92 7.38
C ALA A 21 2.44 -21.76 6.75
N CYS A 22 2.61 -21.52 5.45
CA CYS A 22 1.88 -20.48 4.73
C CYS A 22 0.37 -20.75 4.70
N ARG A 23 -0.07 -22.01 4.59
CA ARG A 23 -1.50 -22.37 4.69
C ARG A 23 -2.04 -22.09 6.09
N MET A 24 -1.32 -22.51 7.13
CA MET A 24 -1.73 -22.32 8.54
C MET A 24 -1.82 -20.83 8.91
N LEU A 25 -0.85 -20.03 8.47
CA LEU A 25 -0.78 -18.59 8.71
C LEU A 25 -1.61 -17.77 7.72
N ARG A 26 -2.22 -18.43 6.73
CA ARG A 26 -3.00 -17.82 5.64
C ARG A 26 -2.22 -16.73 4.92
N LEU A 27 -1.00 -17.04 4.47
CA LEU A 27 -0.10 -16.17 3.72
C LEU A 27 -0.15 -16.51 2.21
N PRO A 28 -1.22 -16.12 1.46
CA PRO A 28 -1.42 -16.55 0.08
C PRO A 28 -0.37 -16.01 -0.89
N THR A 29 0.08 -14.76 -0.70
CA THR A 29 1.06 -14.11 -1.57
C THR A 29 2.43 -14.71 -1.34
N PHE A 30 2.80 -14.90 -0.07
CA PHE A 30 4.03 -15.58 0.34
C PHE A 30 4.10 -16.99 -0.29
N ARG A 31 3.03 -17.77 -0.16
CA ARG A 31 2.94 -19.15 -0.70
C ARG A 31 3.11 -19.20 -2.22
N GLY A 32 2.61 -18.20 -2.93
CA GLY A 32 2.64 -18.17 -4.39
C GLY A 32 3.95 -17.66 -4.98
N GLN A 33 4.80 -17.00 -4.19
CA GLN A 33 5.97 -16.29 -4.71
C GLN A 33 7.31 -16.77 -4.11
N PHE A 34 7.31 -17.51 -2.99
CA PHE A 34 8.55 -17.84 -2.28
C PHE A 34 9.57 -18.60 -3.13
N SER A 35 9.13 -19.54 -3.98
CA SER A 35 10.03 -20.35 -4.82
C SER A 35 10.75 -19.47 -5.84
N ASP A 36 10.00 -18.63 -6.54
CA ASP A 36 10.51 -17.80 -7.62
C ASP A 36 11.41 -16.69 -7.09
N LEU A 37 11.03 -16.09 -5.95
CA LEU A 37 11.86 -15.12 -5.25
C LEU A 37 13.11 -15.74 -4.61
N ALA A 38 13.07 -16.99 -4.16
CA ALA A 38 14.25 -17.67 -3.63
C ALA A 38 15.28 -17.91 -4.73
N GLU A 39 14.83 -18.35 -5.91
CA GLU A 39 15.69 -18.52 -7.08
C GLU A 39 16.18 -17.18 -7.64
N ALA A 40 15.37 -16.12 -7.61
CA ALA A 40 15.81 -14.76 -7.93
C ALA A 40 16.88 -14.29 -6.93
N ALA A 41 16.63 -14.41 -5.64
CA ALA A 41 17.56 -14.01 -4.58
C ALA A 41 18.91 -14.73 -4.69
N LYS A 42 18.91 -16.02 -5.06
CA LYS A 42 20.14 -16.80 -5.30
C LYS A 42 20.92 -16.27 -6.52
N ARG A 43 20.23 -15.96 -7.62
CA ARG A 43 20.84 -15.40 -8.84
C ARG A 43 21.40 -14.00 -8.60
N ASP A 44 20.64 -13.16 -7.90
CA ASP A 44 20.96 -11.76 -7.65
C ASP A 44 21.85 -11.54 -6.41
N GLN A 45 22.29 -12.64 -5.77
CA GLN A 45 23.08 -12.62 -4.53
C GLN A 45 22.46 -11.75 -3.43
N MET A 46 21.13 -11.77 -3.32
CA MET A 46 20.42 -11.01 -2.30
C MET A 46 20.77 -11.52 -0.91
N SER A 47 20.87 -10.60 0.04
CA SER A 47 20.99 -10.97 1.44
C SER A 47 19.74 -11.72 1.91
N TYR A 48 19.91 -12.68 2.84
CA TYR A 48 18.80 -13.42 3.44
C TYR A 48 17.71 -12.49 4.03
N LYS A 49 18.14 -11.40 4.68
CA LYS A 49 17.23 -10.39 5.22
C LYS A 49 16.48 -9.62 4.12
N GLY A 50 17.15 -9.35 3.00
CA GLY A 50 16.54 -8.68 1.84
C GLY A 50 15.44 -9.53 1.20
N PHE A 51 15.75 -10.80 0.91
CA PHE A 51 14.77 -11.78 0.43
C PHE A 51 13.54 -11.87 1.35
N LEU A 52 13.76 -12.01 2.66
CA LEU A 52 12.67 -12.09 3.63
C LEU A 52 11.86 -10.78 3.70
N ALA A 53 12.52 -9.63 3.61
CA ALA A 53 11.84 -8.34 3.61
C ALA A 53 10.95 -8.17 2.38
N GLU A 54 11.45 -8.51 1.18
CA GLU A 54 10.65 -8.42 -0.06
C GLU A 54 9.40 -9.29 0.02
N LEU A 55 9.52 -10.54 0.47
CA LEU A 55 8.38 -11.43 0.58
C LEU A 55 7.33 -10.94 1.58
N LEU A 56 7.76 -10.45 2.74
CA LEU A 56 6.86 -9.94 3.78
C LEU A 56 6.19 -8.63 3.34
N LEU A 57 6.91 -7.75 2.63
CA LEU A 57 6.35 -6.52 2.08
C LEU A 57 5.32 -6.83 0.99
N ALA A 58 5.61 -7.76 0.07
CA ALA A 58 4.65 -8.18 -0.96
C ALA A 58 3.32 -8.70 -0.36
N GLU A 59 3.40 -9.52 0.69
CA GLU A 59 2.23 -10.00 1.42
C GLU A 59 1.48 -8.86 2.13
N CYS A 60 2.19 -7.89 2.73
CA CYS A 60 1.57 -6.73 3.37
C CYS A 60 0.84 -5.83 2.38
N ASP A 61 1.44 -5.60 1.21
CA ASP A 61 0.89 -4.78 0.15
C ASP A 61 -0.37 -5.39 -0.46
N ASP A 62 -0.36 -6.70 -0.75
CA ASP A 62 -1.54 -7.38 -1.29
C ASP A 62 -2.71 -7.39 -0.30
N ARG A 63 -2.41 -7.53 1.01
CA ARG A 63 -3.41 -7.38 2.08
C ARG A 63 -3.93 -5.97 2.19
N ALA A 64 -3.07 -4.96 2.07
CA ALA A 64 -3.47 -3.55 2.11
C ALA A 64 -4.38 -3.20 0.93
N ARG A 65 -4.03 -3.66 -0.28
CA ARG A 65 -4.86 -3.56 -1.49
C ARG A 65 -6.21 -4.24 -1.28
N SER A 66 -6.22 -5.50 -0.85
CA SER A 66 -7.45 -6.25 -0.58
C SER A 66 -8.34 -5.59 0.48
N ARG A 67 -7.76 -5.02 1.55
CA ARG A 67 -8.52 -4.25 2.55
C ARG A 67 -9.14 -2.99 1.95
N SER A 68 -8.37 -2.27 1.13
CA SER A 68 -8.86 -1.07 0.43
C SER A 68 -10.04 -1.41 -0.48
N GLU A 69 -9.91 -2.41 -1.33
CA GLU A 69 -10.98 -2.86 -2.25
C GLU A 69 -12.25 -3.26 -1.51
N ARG A 70 -12.13 -4.02 -0.41
CA ARG A 70 -13.29 -4.40 0.42
C ARG A 70 -13.95 -3.17 1.04
N ARG A 71 -13.17 -2.18 1.52
CA ARG A 71 -13.72 -0.93 2.07
C ARG A 71 -14.43 -0.10 1.00
N ILE A 72 -13.87 -0.02 -0.21
CA ILE A 72 -14.51 0.68 -1.34
C ILE A 72 -15.83 0.00 -1.72
N LYS A 73 -15.83 -1.34 -1.85
CA LYS A 73 -17.04 -2.11 -2.15
C LYS A 73 -18.10 -1.99 -1.04
N ALA A 74 -17.68 -2.05 0.22
CA ALA A 74 -18.58 -1.95 1.37
C ALA A 74 -19.16 -0.53 1.56
N ALA A 75 -18.45 0.51 1.15
CA ALA A 75 -18.92 1.88 1.24
C ALA A 75 -20.07 2.20 0.25
N ALA A 76 -20.36 1.32 -0.71
CA ALA A 76 -21.46 1.45 -1.66
C ALA A 76 -21.54 2.86 -2.29
N PHE A 77 -20.38 3.40 -2.69
CA PHE A 77 -20.32 4.73 -3.29
C PHE A 77 -21.21 4.79 -4.55
N PRO A 78 -21.96 5.88 -4.76
CA PRO A 78 -22.63 6.12 -6.03
C PRO A 78 -21.61 6.13 -7.17
N ASP A 79 -22.00 5.64 -8.35
CA ASP A 79 -21.09 5.56 -9.51
C ASP A 79 -20.39 6.90 -9.78
N SER A 80 -19.12 6.79 -10.17
CA SER A 80 -18.14 7.89 -10.20
C SER A 80 -18.57 9.15 -10.97
N GLN A 81 -19.53 9.04 -11.89
CA GLN A 81 -20.06 10.15 -12.69
C GLN A 81 -21.17 10.95 -12.00
N SER A 82 -21.92 10.35 -11.09
CA SER A 82 -23.01 11.05 -10.41
C SER A 82 -22.43 11.92 -9.29
N TRP A 83 -21.55 11.35 -8.44
CA TRP A 83 -21.13 12.02 -7.21
C TRP A 83 -20.40 13.36 -7.45
N TRP A 84 -19.50 13.42 -8.44
CA TRP A 84 -18.81 14.66 -8.83
C TRP A 84 -19.78 15.71 -9.41
N ARG A 85 -20.94 15.28 -9.93
CA ARG A 85 -21.94 16.16 -10.52
C ARG A 85 -22.78 16.86 -9.44
N HIS A 86 -23.03 16.20 -8.30
CA HIS A 86 -23.77 16.79 -7.18
C HIS A 86 -22.89 17.71 -6.31
N THR A 87 -21.60 17.38 -6.14
CA THR A 87 -20.68 18.16 -5.30
C THR A 87 -20.08 19.37 -6.03
N ARG A 88 -20.19 19.46 -7.36
CA ARG A 88 -19.86 20.68 -8.12
C ARG A 88 -20.95 21.76 -8.03
N THR A 89 -22.18 21.40 -7.66
CA THR A 89 -23.30 22.36 -7.54
C THR A 89 -23.48 22.88 -6.11
N SER A 90 -22.68 22.43 -5.14
CA SER A 90 -22.52 23.19 -3.90
C SER A 90 -21.55 24.34 -4.19
N SER A 91 -22.12 25.49 -4.54
CA SER A 91 -21.45 26.77 -4.50
C SER A 91 -20.70 26.91 -3.17
N LEU A 92 -19.39 26.72 -3.16
CA LEU A 92 -18.58 27.45 -2.20
C LEU A 92 -18.77 28.91 -2.58
N PRO A 93 -19.33 29.78 -1.71
CA PRO A 93 -19.21 31.19 -1.98
C PRO A 93 -17.71 31.43 -2.04
N PHE A 94 -17.26 31.91 -3.20
CA PHE A 94 -15.97 32.56 -3.37
C PHE A 94 -15.72 33.36 -2.10
N LEU A 95 -14.72 32.97 -1.31
CA LEU A 95 -14.30 33.72 -0.13
C LEU A 95 -13.84 35.09 -0.61
N THR A 96 -14.79 36.02 -0.74
CA THR A 96 -14.52 37.45 -0.76
C THR A 96 -13.97 37.76 0.62
N LEU A 97 -12.64 37.72 0.73
CA LEU A 97 -11.93 38.37 1.82
C LEU A 97 -12.48 39.80 1.97
N PRO A 98 -12.95 40.22 3.15
CA PRO A 98 -13.31 41.61 3.34
C PRO A 98 -12.03 42.46 3.17
N ARG A 99 -12.02 43.34 2.16
CA ARG A 99 -11.05 44.44 2.09
C ARG A 99 -11.22 45.28 3.35
N GLY A 100 -10.33 45.10 4.32
CA GLY A 100 -10.21 45.99 5.47
C GLY A 100 -9.80 47.41 5.01
N PRO A 101 -10.23 48.46 5.70
CA PRO A 101 -9.90 49.82 5.33
C PRO A 101 -8.46 50.14 5.74
N GLY A 102 -7.69 50.68 4.79
CA GLY A 102 -6.47 51.43 5.07
C GLY A 102 -5.17 50.68 4.81
N SER A 103 -4.57 50.94 3.64
CA SER A 103 -3.14 51.27 3.56
C SER A 103 -2.84 51.96 2.23
N ARG A 104 -2.07 53.04 2.36
CA ARG A 104 -1.83 54.11 1.41
C ARG A 104 -1.02 53.61 0.21
N ALA A 105 -1.44 53.97 -1.00
CA ALA A 105 -0.54 54.04 -2.14
C ALA A 105 -0.59 55.47 -2.68
N CYS A 106 0.46 56.24 -2.35
CA CYS A 106 0.72 57.54 -2.93
C CYS A 106 0.76 57.42 -4.45
N PHE A 107 -0.04 58.29 -5.07
CA PHE A 107 0.01 58.69 -6.45
C PHE A 107 1.47 59.00 -6.86
N ARG A 108 2.04 58.20 -7.78
CA ARG A 108 3.31 58.51 -8.44
C ARG A 108 2.97 59.01 -9.85
N SER A 109 2.74 60.32 -9.95
CA SER A 109 2.68 61.02 -11.22
C SER A 109 4.07 61.13 -11.83
N ARG A 110 4.13 60.88 -13.14
CA ARG A 110 5.22 61.20 -14.05
C ARG A 110 5.65 62.66 -13.90
N SER A 111 6.96 62.87 -13.96
CA SER A 111 7.61 63.85 -14.83
C SER A 111 8.79 63.16 -15.48
#